data_AF-A0A1H2J491-F1
#
_entry.id   AF-A0A1H2J491-F1
#
_cell.length_a   1.000
_cell.length_b   1.000
_cell.length_c   1.000
_cell.angle_alpha   90.00
_cell.angle_beta   90.00
_cell.angle_gamma   90.00
#
_symmetry.space_group_name_H-M   'P 1'
#
loop_
_entity.id
_entity.type
_entity.pdbx_description
1 polymer ?
#
loop_
_entity_poly.entity_id
_entity_poly.type
_entity_poly.pdbx_seq_one_letter_code
_entity_poly.pdbx_strand_id
1 'polypeptide(L)'
;MKPKKISTKQFSRREFFRRAGKKTGGVLAGMALFQGITGSAYAYRSDGQGCELPKVKYELQFDPKKCAGCGYCEVACAQFHEGDAGATHRNRFTAKPLIKSMGISPISANAPGWTQPIAMATFADFSTNEFCRQCDSPECLDACPENAIYVDSKTGARVVDEEKCVGCGDCIEACQFEMMHLNPETEKAYKCDLCDGDPQCVTWCPTKAITFHKL
;
A
#
# COMPACT_ATOMS: atom_id res chain seq x y z
N MET A 1 -34.75 14.36 -8.64
CA MET A 1 -34.85 14.64 -7.19
C MET A 1 -33.45 14.94 -6.66
N LYS A 2 -33.22 16.10 -6.03
CA LYS A 2 -31.90 16.51 -5.50
C LYS A 2 -31.71 15.96 -4.07
N PRO A 3 -30.54 15.38 -3.71
CA PRO A 3 -30.27 14.90 -2.35
C PRO A 3 -30.00 16.06 -1.38
N LYS A 4 -30.50 15.94 -0.14
CA LYS A 4 -30.27 16.89 0.96
C LYS A 4 -28.90 16.66 1.58
N LYS A 5 -28.12 17.74 1.72
CA LYS A 5 -26.81 17.78 2.40
C LYS A 5 -26.95 17.52 3.91
N ILE A 6 -26.18 16.58 4.45
CA ILE A 6 -25.97 16.45 5.90
C ILE A 6 -24.79 17.33 6.29
N SER A 7 -25.04 18.32 7.14
CA SER A 7 -24.04 19.28 7.63
C SER A 7 -23.47 18.78 8.96
N THR A 8 -22.20 18.35 8.96
CA THR A 8 -21.43 18.04 10.17
C THR A 8 -20.81 19.31 10.73
N LYS A 9 -21.51 20.01 11.64
CA LYS A 9 -20.90 21.11 12.40
C LYS A 9 -20.02 20.54 13.51
N GLN A 10 -18.71 20.66 13.34
CA GLN A 10 -17.69 20.32 14.34
C GLN A 10 -17.66 21.40 15.44
N PHE A 11 -17.83 21.00 16.71
CA PHE A 11 -17.83 21.93 17.85
C PHE A 11 -16.42 22.42 18.19
N SER A 12 -16.29 23.65 18.70
CA SER A 12 -14.99 24.19 19.11
C SER A 12 -14.55 23.69 20.50
N ARG A 13 -13.24 23.52 20.70
CA ARG A 13 -12.61 23.05 21.96
C ARG A 13 -13.10 23.81 23.21
N ARG A 14 -13.35 25.11 23.10
CA ARG A 14 -13.80 25.93 24.24
C ARG A 14 -15.23 25.59 24.69
N GLU A 15 -16.06 25.14 23.76
CA GLU A 15 -17.44 24.75 24.02
C GLU A 15 -17.54 23.35 24.65
N PHE A 16 -16.58 22.47 24.33
CA PHE A 16 -16.40 21.18 24.97
C PHE A 16 -16.05 21.33 26.46
N PHE A 17 -15.04 22.14 26.79
CA PHE A 17 -14.62 22.33 28.19
C PHE A 17 -15.68 23.03 29.06
N ARG A 18 -16.46 23.97 28.48
CA ARG A 18 -17.57 24.62 29.21
C ARG A 18 -18.68 23.63 29.60
N ARG A 19 -18.89 22.59 28.79
CA ARG A 19 -19.87 21.52 29.09
C ARG A 19 -19.31 20.48 30.06
N ALA A 20 -18.00 20.19 29.97
CA ALA A 20 -17.33 19.27 30.88
C ALA A 20 -17.24 19.78 32.34
N GLY A 21 -17.06 21.10 32.54
CA GLY A 21 -16.84 21.68 33.87
C GLY A 21 -18.06 21.78 34.79
N LYS A 22 -19.28 21.51 34.32
CA LYS A 22 -20.51 21.71 35.13
C LYS A 22 -20.96 20.51 35.97
N LYS A 23 -20.24 19.38 35.96
CA LYS A 23 -20.59 18.21 36.80
C LYS A 23 -19.34 17.54 37.39
N THR A 24 -18.61 18.27 38.23
CA THR A 24 -17.50 17.80 39.09
C THR A 24 -17.93 16.85 40.23
N GLY A 25 -19.08 16.17 40.15
CA GLY A 25 -19.66 15.41 41.26
C GLY A 25 -19.69 13.88 41.12
N GLY A 26 -19.04 13.28 40.12
CA GLY A 26 -19.22 11.86 39.79
C GLY A 26 -17.92 11.06 39.59
N VAL A 27 -16.80 11.51 40.15
CA VAL A 27 -15.44 10.97 39.89
C VAL A 27 -15.27 9.50 40.34
N LEU A 28 -16.23 8.89 41.05
CA LEU A 28 -16.13 7.48 41.48
C LEU A 28 -16.98 6.49 40.67
N ALA A 29 -17.89 6.95 39.78
CA ALA A 29 -18.72 6.04 38.98
C ALA A 29 -18.11 5.65 37.60
N GLY A 30 -17.02 6.31 37.19
CA GLY A 30 -16.45 6.16 35.85
C GLY A 30 -15.50 4.97 35.65
N MET A 31 -15.06 4.29 36.72
CA MET A 31 -14.15 3.15 36.60
C MET A 31 -14.85 1.86 36.12
N ALA A 32 -16.19 1.79 36.19
CA ALA A 32 -16.94 0.61 35.74
C ALA A 32 -17.26 0.60 34.23
N LEU A 33 -16.94 1.65 33.47
CA LEU A 33 -17.19 1.71 32.02
C LEU A 33 -15.96 1.36 31.15
N PHE A 34 -14.84 0.97 31.77
CA PHE A 34 -13.66 0.47 31.05
C PHE A 34 -13.72 -1.02 30.68
N GLN A 35 -14.83 -1.72 30.93
CA GLN A 35 -15.02 -3.11 30.49
C GLN A 35 -15.59 -3.24 29.07
N GLY A 36 -15.81 -2.13 28.35
CA GLY A 36 -16.33 -2.13 26.98
C GLY A 36 -15.33 -1.82 25.87
N ILE A 37 -14.04 -1.63 26.18
CA ILE A 37 -12.99 -1.29 25.17
C ILE A 37 -12.22 -2.55 24.74
N THR A 38 -12.87 -3.70 24.68
CA THR A 38 -12.37 -4.90 23.97
C THR A 38 -13.00 -5.07 22.59
N GLY A 39 -13.82 -4.12 22.15
CA GLY A 39 -14.12 -3.96 20.74
C GLY A 39 -12.91 -3.31 20.07
N SER A 40 -12.04 -4.10 19.46
CA SER A 40 -11.04 -3.61 18.52
C SER A 40 -11.73 -2.62 17.57
N ALA A 41 -11.21 -1.40 17.50
CA ALA A 41 -11.67 -0.38 16.56
C ALA A 41 -11.28 -0.80 15.13
N TYR A 42 -11.88 -1.86 14.61
CA TYR A 42 -11.89 -2.12 13.18
C TYR A 42 -12.99 -1.23 12.59
N ALA A 43 -12.56 -0.27 11.77
CA ALA A 43 -13.46 0.61 11.04
C ALA A 43 -14.42 -0.23 10.18
N TYR A 44 -15.71 0.05 10.29
CA TYR A 44 -16.74 -0.56 9.44
C TYR A 44 -16.65 0.08 8.05
N ARG A 45 -16.48 -0.71 6.98
CA ARG A 45 -16.47 -0.21 5.60
C ARG A 45 -17.86 0.32 5.23
N SER A 46 -17.90 1.42 4.47
CA SER A 46 -19.14 2.10 4.08
C SER A 46 -19.98 1.31 3.06
N ASP A 47 -19.40 0.30 2.42
CA ASP A 47 -20.00 -0.56 1.40
C ASP A 47 -20.87 -1.70 1.98
N GLY A 48 -20.95 -1.84 3.30
CA GLY A 48 -21.78 -2.86 3.97
C GLY A 48 -21.22 -4.28 3.84
N GLN A 49 -20.03 -4.46 3.27
CA GLN A 49 -19.30 -5.72 3.30
C GLN A 49 -18.51 -5.75 4.62
N GLY A 50 -18.75 -6.79 5.43
CA GLY A 50 -17.98 -6.99 6.65
C GLY A 50 -16.47 -7.11 6.35
N CYS A 51 -15.65 -7.05 7.40
CA CYS A 51 -14.18 -7.09 7.32
C CYS A 51 -13.58 -8.36 6.67
N GLU A 52 -14.39 -9.29 6.15
CA GLU A 52 -13.93 -10.49 5.44
C GLU A 52 -13.96 -10.27 3.92
N LEU A 53 -12.86 -9.72 3.40
CA LEU A 53 -12.58 -9.71 1.97
C LEU A 53 -12.14 -11.11 1.51
N PRO A 54 -12.40 -11.50 0.24
CA PRO A 54 -11.83 -12.71 -0.32
C PRO A 54 -10.30 -12.69 -0.19
N LYS A 55 -9.74 -13.80 0.29
CA LYS A 55 -8.28 -13.95 0.43
C LYS A 55 -7.61 -13.97 -0.93
N VAL A 56 -6.41 -13.42 -1.00
CA VAL A 56 -5.57 -13.57 -2.19
C VAL A 56 -5.18 -15.04 -2.34
N LYS A 57 -5.21 -15.54 -3.58
CA LYS A 57 -4.94 -16.96 -3.88
C LYS A 57 -3.47 -17.22 -4.19
N TYR A 58 -2.69 -16.16 -4.39
CA TYR A 58 -1.31 -16.26 -4.84
C TYR A 58 -0.40 -15.21 -4.20
N GLU A 59 0.87 -15.53 -4.10
CA GLU A 59 1.93 -14.68 -3.56
C GLU A 59 3.16 -14.70 -4.48
N LEU A 60 3.82 -13.54 -4.60
CA LEU A 60 5.15 -13.43 -5.19
C LEU A 60 6.21 -13.56 -4.10
N GLN A 61 7.17 -14.45 -4.31
CA GLN A 61 8.30 -14.62 -3.39
C GLN A 61 9.60 -14.20 -4.07
N PHE A 62 10.48 -13.55 -3.31
CA PHE A 62 11.76 -13.04 -3.78
C PHE A 62 12.92 -13.70 -3.03
N ASP A 63 13.84 -14.31 -3.77
CA ASP A 63 15.09 -14.89 -3.26
C ASP A 63 16.28 -13.99 -3.63
N PRO A 64 16.78 -13.16 -2.69
CA PRO A 64 17.90 -12.26 -2.96
C PRO A 64 19.19 -13.00 -3.31
N LYS A 65 19.36 -14.26 -2.89
CA LYS A 65 20.59 -15.03 -3.18
C LYS A 65 20.69 -15.42 -4.66
N LYS A 66 19.56 -15.48 -5.36
CA LYS A 66 19.50 -15.75 -6.80
C LYS A 66 19.43 -14.46 -7.62
N CYS A 67 19.18 -13.31 -7.01
CA CYS A 67 18.99 -12.07 -7.75
C CYS A 67 20.31 -11.58 -8.34
N ALA A 68 20.33 -11.36 -9.66
CA ALA A 68 21.46 -10.77 -10.37
C ALA A 68 21.29 -9.26 -10.60
N GLY A 69 20.30 -8.61 -9.97
CA GLY A 69 20.10 -7.15 -10.07
C GLY A 69 19.85 -6.61 -11.49
N CYS A 70 19.51 -7.47 -12.45
CA CYS A 70 19.44 -7.11 -13.88
C CYS A 70 18.30 -6.15 -14.27
N GLY A 71 17.26 -6.02 -13.43
CA GLY A 71 16.13 -5.11 -13.69
C GLY A 71 15.10 -5.60 -14.72
N TYR A 72 15.25 -6.79 -15.32
CA TYR A 72 14.29 -7.29 -16.32
C TYR A 72 12.85 -7.42 -15.81
N CYS A 73 12.68 -7.77 -14.54
CA CYS A 73 11.36 -7.83 -13.92
C CYS A 73 10.63 -6.47 -13.91
N GLU A 74 11.38 -5.37 -13.76
CA GLU A 74 10.85 -4.00 -13.75
C GLU A 74 10.46 -3.57 -15.17
N VAL A 75 11.35 -3.84 -16.14
CA VAL A 75 11.13 -3.54 -17.56
C VAL A 75 9.93 -4.33 -18.09
N ALA A 76 9.86 -5.62 -17.78
CA ALA A 76 8.74 -6.48 -18.20
C ALA A 76 7.41 -6.03 -17.57
N CYS A 77 7.43 -5.60 -16.30
CA CYS A 77 6.25 -5.06 -15.62
C CYS A 77 5.73 -3.80 -16.31
N ALA A 78 6.59 -2.79 -16.50
CA ALA A 78 6.21 -1.56 -17.19
C ALA A 78 5.71 -1.84 -18.62
N GLN A 79 6.45 -2.65 -19.39
CA GLN A 79 6.10 -2.93 -20.77
C GLN A 79 4.75 -3.65 -20.90
N PHE A 80 4.43 -4.53 -19.95
CA PHE A 80 3.14 -5.22 -19.94
C PHE A 80 1.98 -4.26 -19.64
N HIS A 81 2.15 -3.34 -18.69
CA HIS A 81 1.05 -2.47 -18.25
C HIS A 81 0.90 -1.18 -19.07
N GLU A 82 1.97 -0.67 -19.65
CA GLU A 82 1.99 0.64 -20.31
C GLU A 82 2.55 0.60 -21.73
N GLY A 83 3.04 -0.56 -22.20
CA GLY A 83 3.51 -0.76 -23.58
C GLY A 83 4.97 -0.37 -23.84
N ASP A 84 5.60 0.34 -22.90
CA ASP A 84 7.03 0.66 -22.93
C ASP A 84 7.66 0.57 -21.53
N ALA A 85 8.95 0.91 -21.41
CA ALA A 85 9.67 0.94 -20.14
C ALA A 85 10.20 2.33 -19.82
N GLY A 86 9.36 3.37 -19.99
CA GLY A 86 9.71 4.74 -19.68
C GLY A 86 10.08 4.95 -18.21
N ALA A 87 10.75 6.06 -17.90
CA ALA A 87 11.28 6.30 -16.55
C ALA A 87 10.23 6.77 -15.53
N THR A 88 8.96 6.89 -15.93
CA THR A 88 7.75 7.37 -15.21
C THR A 88 6.75 6.24 -14.93
N HIS A 89 7.00 5.09 -15.53
CA HIS A 89 6.11 3.94 -15.66
C HIS A 89 6.02 3.09 -14.39
N ARG A 90 5.27 1.98 -14.45
CA ARG A 90 5.09 0.93 -13.43
C ARG A 90 6.38 0.13 -13.18
N ASN A 91 7.49 0.83 -13.05
CA ASN A 91 8.81 0.33 -12.73
C ASN A 91 9.41 1.15 -11.58
N ARG A 92 10.12 0.49 -10.68
CA ARG A 92 10.82 1.15 -9.58
C ARG A 92 12.06 1.95 -10.05
N PHE A 93 12.30 2.07 -11.37
CA PHE A 93 13.36 2.95 -11.89
C PHE A 93 13.10 4.42 -11.53
N THR A 94 11.82 4.80 -11.39
CA THR A 94 11.33 6.13 -10.99
C THR A 94 11.78 6.60 -9.60
N ALA A 95 12.00 5.69 -8.64
CA ALA A 95 12.32 6.03 -7.25
C ALA A 95 13.81 6.35 -7.01
N LYS A 96 14.45 7.01 -7.99
CA LYS A 96 15.84 7.51 -8.06
C LYS A 96 16.79 6.59 -8.85
N PRO A 97 16.87 6.76 -10.20
CA PRO A 97 17.79 6.02 -11.05
C PRO A 97 19.26 6.29 -10.70
N LEU A 98 19.57 7.47 -10.14
CA LEU A 98 20.91 7.79 -9.62
C LEU A 98 21.28 7.01 -8.36
N ILE A 99 20.32 6.76 -7.46
CA ILE A 99 20.57 6.04 -6.21
C ILE A 99 20.74 4.54 -6.50
N LYS A 100 19.88 3.95 -7.35
CA LYS A 100 20.03 2.55 -7.80
C LYS A 100 21.26 2.33 -8.67
N SER A 101 21.65 3.28 -9.53
CA SER A 101 22.88 3.20 -10.34
C SER A 101 24.16 3.48 -9.54
N MET A 102 24.07 4.21 -8.42
CA MET A 102 25.17 4.42 -7.48
C MET A 102 25.30 3.29 -6.45
N GLY A 103 24.43 2.28 -6.46
CA GLY A 103 24.40 1.29 -5.38
C GLY A 103 24.13 1.98 -4.04
N ILE A 104 23.04 2.72 -3.95
CA ILE A 104 22.46 3.23 -2.72
C ILE A 104 20.98 2.81 -2.80
N SER A 105 20.39 2.26 -1.75
CA SER A 105 18.94 1.99 -1.73
C SER A 105 18.25 3.15 -1.01
N PRO A 106 17.03 3.60 -1.40
CA PRO A 106 16.28 4.54 -0.57
C PRO A 106 16.04 4.01 0.85
N ILE A 107 15.99 2.69 1.02
CA ILE A 107 15.93 2.02 2.32
C ILE A 107 17.25 2.21 3.11
N SER A 108 18.39 2.33 2.42
CA SER A 108 19.69 2.61 3.07
C SER A 108 19.92 4.10 3.38
N ALA A 109 19.02 5.00 2.95
CA ALA A 109 19.17 6.42 3.24
C ALA A 109 18.42 6.86 4.51
N ASN A 110 17.34 6.19 4.92
CA ASN A 110 16.48 6.64 6.03
C ASN A 110 15.81 5.54 6.88
N ALA A 111 16.15 4.25 6.75
CA ALA A 111 15.60 3.25 7.68
C ALA A 111 16.16 3.46 9.11
N PRO A 112 15.32 3.73 10.13
CA PRO A 112 15.78 3.85 11.51
C PRO A 112 16.38 2.51 11.97
N GLY A 113 17.71 2.49 12.19
CA GLY A 113 18.44 1.31 12.66
C GLY A 113 19.50 0.75 11.70
N TRP A 114 19.63 1.27 10.48
CA TRP A 114 20.68 0.84 9.53
C TRP A 114 21.83 1.85 9.48
N THR A 115 22.86 1.62 10.30
CA THR A 115 24.11 2.42 10.34
C THR A 115 25.23 1.84 9.49
N GLN A 116 24.94 1.00 8.50
CA GLN A 116 25.99 0.36 7.72
C GLN A 116 26.63 1.40 6.78
N PRO A 117 27.96 1.59 6.81
CA PRO A 117 28.66 2.43 5.85
C PRO A 117 28.39 1.94 4.42
N ILE A 118 28.34 2.84 3.43
CA ILE A 118 28.19 2.48 2.00
C ILE A 118 29.24 1.44 1.58
N ALA A 119 30.42 1.45 2.20
CA ALA A 119 31.49 0.48 1.99
C ALA A 119 31.16 -0.96 2.44
N MET A 120 30.11 -1.17 3.24
CA MET A 120 29.62 -2.48 3.70
C MET A 120 28.30 -2.89 3.05
N ALA A 121 27.72 -2.05 2.20
CA ALA A 121 26.56 -2.42 1.42
C ALA A 121 26.97 -3.46 0.37
N THR A 122 26.35 -4.63 0.46
CA THR A 122 26.56 -5.74 -0.45
C THR A 122 25.68 -5.60 -1.69
N PHE A 123 26.03 -6.30 -2.76
CA PHE A 123 25.15 -6.41 -3.94
C PHE A 123 23.72 -6.85 -3.58
N ALA A 124 23.57 -7.66 -2.52
CA ALA A 124 22.27 -8.11 -2.04
C ALA A 124 21.40 -6.96 -1.49
N ASP A 125 22.01 -5.95 -0.88
CA ASP A 125 21.31 -4.78 -0.29
C ASP A 125 20.68 -3.89 -1.39
N PHE A 126 21.27 -3.87 -2.58
CA PHE A 126 20.72 -3.20 -3.78
C PHE A 126 19.78 -4.07 -4.60
N SER A 127 19.72 -5.36 -4.29
CA SER A 127 18.91 -6.34 -5.00
C SER A 127 17.50 -6.50 -4.44
N THR A 128 17.10 -5.72 -3.43
CA THR A 128 15.79 -5.82 -2.78
C THR A 128 14.66 -5.51 -3.75
N ASN A 129 14.08 -6.55 -4.35
CA ASN A 129 12.86 -6.45 -5.13
C ASN A 129 11.69 -6.82 -4.22
N GLU A 130 11.01 -5.79 -3.73
CA GLU A 130 9.81 -5.95 -2.91
C GLU A 130 8.58 -5.68 -3.78
N PHE A 131 7.59 -6.55 -3.66
CA PHE A 131 6.32 -6.45 -4.37
C PHE A 131 5.19 -6.12 -3.40
N CYS A 132 4.06 -5.64 -3.94
CA CYS A 132 2.85 -5.52 -3.15
C CYS A 132 2.50 -6.85 -2.48
N ARG A 133 2.33 -6.84 -1.17
CA ARG A 133 2.05 -8.04 -0.36
C ARG A 133 0.64 -8.58 -0.50
N GLN A 134 -0.25 -7.88 -1.21
CA GLN A 134 -1.66 -8.26 -1.39
C GLN A 134 -2.37 -8.58 -0.05
N CYS A 135 -2.23 -7.69 0.93
CA CYS A 135 -2.71 -7.90 2.30
C CYS A 135 -4.18 -8.36 2.37
N ASP A 136 -4.47 -9.33 3.24
CA ASP A 136 -5.84 -9.79 3.53
C ASP A 136 -6.70 -8.66 4.10
N SER A 137 -6.11 -7.80 4.94
CA SER A 137 -6.71 -6.57 5.46
C SER A 137 -6.00 -5.34 4.86
N PRO A 138 -6.38 -4.90 3.66
CA PRO A 138 -5.67 -3.85 2.92
C PRO A 138 -6.09 -2.44 3.35
N GLU A 139 -5.26 -1.78 4.15
CA GLU A 139 -5.47 -0.39 4.57
C GLU A 139 -5.56 0.59 3.39
N CYS A 140 -4.83 0.32 2.30
CA CYS A 140 -4.92 1.14 1.08
C CYS A 140 -6.32 1.10 0.45
N LEU A 141 -7.02 -0.04 0.56
CA LEU A 141 -8.37 -0.21 0.05
C LEU A 141 -9.39 0.51 0.95
N ASP A 142 -9.19 0.46 2.27
CA ASP A 142 -10.02 1.18 3.25
C ASP A 142 -9.84 2.70 3.18
N ALA A 143 -8.64 3.17 2.86
CA ALA A 143 -8.33 4.60 2.76
C ALA A 143 -8.85 5.27 1.49
N CYS A 144 -9.19 4.52 0.44
CA CYS A 144 -9.55 5.10 -0.85
C CYS A 144 -10.97 5.73 -0.81
N PRO A 145 -11.12 7.07 -0.93
CA PRO A 145 -12.44 7.72 -0.85
C PRO A 145 -13.35 7.39 -2.04
N GLU A 146 -12.77 7.07 -3.20
CA GLU A 146 -13.48 6.77 -4.44
C GLU A 146 -13.84 5.29 -4.58
N ASN A 147 -13.42 4.44 -3.63
CA ASN A 147 -13.50 2.98 -3.75
C ASN A 147 -12.89 2.47 -5.08
N ALA A 148 -11.78 3.08 -5.49
CA ALA A 148 -11.07 2.73 -6.72
C ALA A 148 -10.23 1.46 -6.57
N ILE A 149 -10.10 0.89 -5.36
CA ILE A 149 -9.37 -0.36 -5.15
C ILE A 149 -10.39 -1.46 -4.88
N TYR A 150 -10.33 -2.54 -5.65
CA TYR A 150 -11.25 -3.67 -5.56
C TYR A 150 -10.50 -5.00 -5.43
N VAL A 151 -11.21 -6.05 -5.04
CA VAL A 151 -10.67 -7.42 -4.99
C VAL A 151 -11.01 -8.12 -6.29
N ASP A 152 -9.98 -8.52 -7.03
CA ASP A 152 -10.14 -9.30 -8.25
C ASP A 152 -10.72 -10.68 -7.94
N SER A 153 -11.73 -11.10 -8.70
CA SER A 153 -12.45 -12.34 -8.47
C SER A 153 -11.63 -13.60 -8.80
N LYS A 154 -10.70 -13.48 -9.76
CA LYS A 154 -9.90 -14.61 -10.26
C LYS A 154 -8.76 -14.92 -9.31
N THR A 155 -7.99 -13.91 -8.93
CA THR A 155 -6.74 -14.01 -8.15
C THR A 155 -6.93 -13.67 -6.67
N GLY A 156 -7.96 -12.90 -6.31
CA GLY A 156 -8.08 -12.28 -5.00
C GLY A 156 -7.10 -11.12 -4.79
N ALA A 157 -6.40 -10.67 -5.84
CA ALA A 157 -5.51 -9.51 -5.76
C ALA A 157 -6.31 -8.25 -5.46
N ARG A 158 -5.72 -7.32 -4.73
CA ARG A 158 -6.27 -5.97 -4.64
C ARG A 158 -5.82 -5.25 -5.91
N VAL A 159 -6.71 -4.63 -6.66
CA VAL A 159 -6.40 -4.02 -7.96
C VAL A 159 -6.95 -2.60 -7.98
N VAL A 160 -6.20 -1.67 -8.58
CA VAL A 160 -6.66 -0.30 -8.77
C VAL A 160 -7.45 -0.22 -10.08
N ASP A 161 -8.66 0.29 -9.99
CA ASP A 161 -9.49 0.74 -11.10
C ASP A 161 -9.08 2.19 -11.46
N GLU A 162 -8.34 2.33 -12.56
CA GLU A 162 -7.80 3.61 -13.01
C GLU A 162 -8.88 4.60 -13.45
N GLU A 163 -10.05 4.11 -13.87
CA GLU A 163 -11.17 4.96 -14.28
C GLU A 163 -11.81 5.66 -13.07
N LYS A 164 -11.88 4.96 -11.93
CA LYS A 164 -12.37 5.53 -10.66
C LYS A 164 -11.33 6.33 -9.90
N CYS A 165 -10.05 6.05 -10.11
CA CYS A 165 -8.99 6.70 -9.37
C CYS A 165 -8.89 8.20 -9.73
N VAL A 166 -8.96 9.08 -8.74
CA VAL A 166 -8.82 10.55 -8.92
C VAL A 166 -7.42 11.07 -8.59
N GLY A 167 -6.48 10.18 -8.25
CA GLY A 167 -5.10 10.58 -7.96
C GLY A 167 -4.87 11.24 -6.60
N CYS A 168 -5.78 11.11 -5.62
CA CYS A 168 -5.68 11.83 -4.34
C CYS A 168 -4.47 11.43 -3.47
N GLY A 169 -3.98 10.19 -3.59
CA GLY A 169 -2.81 9.71 -2.85
C GLY A 169 -3.07 9.11 -1.46
N ASP A 170 -4.31 9.13 -0.94
CA ASP A 170 -4.62 8.58 0.40
C ASP A 170 -4.17 7.12 0.58
N CYS A 171 -4.33 6.32 -0.47
CA CYS A 171 -3.88 4.92 -0.50
C CYS A 171 -2.36 4.75 -0.38
N ILE A 172 -1.57 5.76 -0.78
CA ILE A 172 -0.11 5.78 -0.64
C ILE A 172 0.26 5.97 0.82
N GLU A 173 -0.32 6.97 1.47
CA GLU A 173 -0.08 7.25 2.89
C GLU A 173 -0.52 6.08 3.79
N ALA A 174 -1.60 5.40 3.42
CA ALA A 174 -2.11 4.25 4.16
C ALA A 174 -1.26 2.97 3.99
N CYS A 175 -0.42 2.87 2.97
CA CYS A 175 0.32 1.63 2.73
C CYS A 175 1.56 1.54 3.63
N GLN A 176 1.48 0.75 4.71
CA GLN A 176 2.61 0.48 5.62
C GLN A 176 3.85 -0.13 4.94
N PHE A 177 3.68 -0.67 3.74
CA PHE A 177 4.76 -1.29 2.97
C PHE A 177 5.25 -0.40 1.82
N GLU A 178 4.70 0.80 1.65
CA GLU A 178 5.12 1.74 0.59
C GLU A 178 4.99 1.16 -0.84
N MET A 179 4.03 0.25 -1.06
CA MET A 179 3.84 -0.48 -2.33
C MET A 179 2.84 0.19 -3.29
N MET A 180 2.37 1.38 -2.93
CA MET A 180 1.44 2.19 -3.71
C MET A 180 2.21 3.38 -4.28
N HIS A 181 1.97 3.69 -5.56
CA HIS A 181 2.64 4.78 -6.26
C HIS A 181 1.63 5.56 -7.11
N LEU A 182 1.97 6.81 -7.47
CA LEU A 182 1.25 7.57 -8.48
C LEU A 182 2.06 7.55 -9.77
N ASN A 183 1.40 7.25 -10.88
CA ASN A 183 2.00 7.46 -12.19
C ASN A 183 1.97 8.98 -12.47
N PRO A 184 3.11 9.64 -12.70
CA PRO A 184 3.18 11.09 -12.88
C PRO A 184 2.59 11.57 -14.21
N GLU A 185 2.35 10.69 -15.18
CA GLU A 185 1.76 11.01 -16.47
C GLU A 185 0.24 10.89 -16.45
N THR A 186 -0.28 9.81 -15.86
CA THR A 186 -1.72 9.54 -15.79
C THR A 186 -2.36 10.11 -14.53
N GLU A 187 -1.55 10.47 -13.54
CA GLU A 187 -1.94 10.86 -12.18
C GLU A 187 -2.80 9.78 -11.48
N LYS A 188 -2.71 8.53 -11.94
CA LYS A 188 -3.44 7.40 -11.35
C LYS A 188 -2.56 6.63 -10.39
N ALA A 189 -3.17 6.17 -9.31
CA ALA A 189 -2.50 5.29 -8.37
C ALA A 189 -2.28 3.92 -9.04
N TYR A 190 -1.14 3.31 -8.78
CA TYR A 190 -0.84 1.96 -9.23
C TYR A 190 -0.09 1.17 -8.16
N LYS A 191 -0.16 -0.15 -8.31
CA LYS A 191 0.57 -1.15 -7.54
C LYS A 191 0.60 -2.44 -8.34
N CYS A 192 1.36 -3.44 -7.87
CA CYS A 192 1.27 -4.79 -8.43
C CYS A 192 -0.17 -5.33 -8.30
N ASP A 193 -0.69 -5.86 -9.39
CA ASP A 193 -2.02 -6.46 -9.56
C ASP A 193 -1.95 -7.98 -9.79
N LEU A 194 -0.76 -8.56 -9.60
CA LEU A 194 -0.41 -9.96 -9.91
C LEU A 194 -0.61 -10.34 -11.40
N CYS A 195 -0.69 -9.37 -12.31
CA CYS A 195 -0.87 -9.57 -13.75
C CYS A 195 -1.96 -10.59 -14.08
N ASP A 196 -3.12 -10.49 -13.41
CA ASP A 196 -4.26 -11.43 -13.56
C ASP A 196 -3.87 -12.91 -13.36
N GLY A 197 -2.86 -13.18 -12.54
CA GLY A 197 -2.37 -14.52 -12.23
C GLY A 197 -1.29 -15.05 -13.18
N ASP A 198 -0.77 -14.23 -14.08
CA ASP A 198 0.40 -14.55 -14.91
C ASP A 198 1.50 -13.46 -14.80
N PRO A 199 2.24 -13.42 -13.67
CA PRO A 199 3.18 -12.33 -13.39
C PRO A 199 4.35 -12.28 -14.37
N GLN A 200 4.43 -11.20 -15.15
CA GLN A 200 5.50 -11.01 -16.13
C GLN A 200 6.89 -10.90 -15.50
N CYS A 201 6.98 -10.36 -14.28
CA CYS A 201 8.23 -10.29 -13.52
C CYS A 201 8.83 -11.67 -13.21
N VAL A 202 7.99 -12.70 -13.07
CA VAL A 202 8.41 -14.10 -12.86
C VAL A 202 8.85 -14.72 -14.18
N THR A 203 8.04 -14.56 -15.22
CA THR A 203 8.31 -15.08 -16.57
C THR A 203 9.66 -14.60 -17.12
N TRP A 204 10.00 -13.33 -16.88
CA TRP A 204 11.22 -12.71 -17.40
C TRP A 204 12.41 -12.74 -16.45
N CYS A 205 12.32 -13.41 -15.29
CA CYS A 205 13.44 -13.50 -14.35
C CYS A 205 14.44 -14.61 -14.77
N PRO A 206 15.63 -14.29 -15.32
CA PRO A 206 16.54 -15.30 -15.86
C PRO A 206 17.13 -16.21 -14.77
N THR A 207 17.31 -15.68 -13.56
CA THR A 207 17.88 -16.41 -12.43
C THR A 207 16.83 -17.09 -11.56
N LYS A 208 15.54 -16.92 -11.87
CA LYS A 208 14.41 -17.43 -11.06
C LYS A 208 14.49 -16.98 -9.60
N ALA A 209 14.92 -15.73 -9.41
CA ALA A 209 14.92 -15.07 -8.11
C ALA A 209 13.51 -14.67 -7.67
N ILE A 210 12.54 -14.62 -8.58
CA ILE A 210 11.14 -14.32 -8.28
C ILE A 210 10.33 -15.57 -8.63
N THR A 211 9.48 -16.01 -7.72
CA THR A 211 8.59 -17.16 -7.90
C THR A 211 7.15 -16.79 -7.58
N PHE A 212 6.21 -17.50 -8.22
CA PHE A 212 4.77 -17.32 -8.02
C PHE A 212 4.18 -18.57 -7.38
N HIS A 213 3.61 -18.40 -6.19
CA HIS A 213 3.08 -19.51 -5.39
C HIS A 213 1.59 -19.35 -5.15
N LYS A 214 0.88 -20.47 -5.08
CA LYS A 214 -0.51 -20.51 -4.64
C LYS A 214 -0.54 -20.63 -3.12
N LEU A 215 -1.40 -19.84 -2.48
CA LEU A 215 -1.66 -19.85 -1.04
C LEU A 215 -2.69 -20.92 -0.63
#